data_AF-A0AA96JLU0-F1
#
_entry.id   AF-A0AA96JLU0-F1
#
_cell.length_a   1.000
_cell.length_b   1.000
_cell.length_c   1.000
_cell.angle_alpha   90.00
_cell.angle_beta   90.00
_cell.angle_gamma   90.00
#
_symmetry.space_group_name_H-M   'P 1'
#
loop_
_entity.id
_entity.type
_entity.pdbx_description
1 polymer ?
#
loop_
_entity_poly.entity_id
_entity_poly.type
_entity_poly.pdbx_seq_one_letter_code
_entity_poly.pdbx_strand_id
1 'polypeptide(L)'
;MRCRNRVRVESLAWDTAARTATVVLTSDITQDITLVSRRGMTSVTTSATVTSSSLGSHARVVSLTAGTRTTITIGLLTGTFRLVNRRSGTVMDIKDGSTADGAPAIIWTWNTGTNQQWRFLPNHDGSFRLACVKSGKLLESPNGSTTQGQTLDQSTDTAGAHQWWKLVPATSGYYRLVNVKSGMCVDAQNGYTADGTPLIQWPPNTGSNQEWQIVPI
;
A
#
# COMPACT_ATOMS: atom_id res chain seq x y z
N MET A 1 -8.33 27.14 23.81
CA MET A 1 -9.08 27.03 22.53
C MET A 1 -9.85 25.72 22.54
N ARG A 2 -11.19 25.75 22.52
CA ARG A 2 -12.04 24.54 22.44
C ARG A 2 -12.11 24.09 20.98
N CYS A 3 -11.36 23.05 20.63
CA CYS A 3 -11.50 22.43 19.32
C CYS A 3 -12.88 21.74 19.23
N ARG A 4 -13.55 21.85 18.08
CA ARG A 4 -14.96 21.47 17.85
C ARG A 4 -15.29 19.98 18.02
N ASN A 5 -14.31 19.11 18.15
CA ASN A 5 -14.56 17.69 18.36
C ASN A 5 -14.53 17.39 19.86
N ARG A 6 -15.69 17.00 20.40
CA ARG A 6 -15.92 16.56 21.80
C ARG A 6 -15.25 15.21 22.11
N VAL A 7 -14.08 14.95 21.52
CA VAL A 7 -13.26 13.75 21.73
C VAL A 7 -11.93 14.20 22.30
N ARG A 8 -11.56 13.62 23.44
CA ARG A 8 -10.24 13.73 24.03
C ARG A 8 -9.45 12.48 23.71
N VAL A 9 -8.32 12.63 23.03
CA VAL A 9 -7.31 11.56 22.91
C VAL A 9 -6.46 11.60 24.16
N GLU A 10 -6.47 10.49 24.91
CA GLU A 10 -5.73 10.37 26.17
C GLU A 10 -4.34 9.78 25.95
N SER A 11 -4.22 8.84 25.02
CA SER A 11 -2.94 8.29 24.59
C SER A 11 -3.02 7.77 23.15
N LEU A 12 -1.89 7.81 22.47
CA LEU A 12 -1.68 7.18 21.17
C LEU A 12 -0.32 6.48 21.20
N ALA A 13 -0.32 5.17 20.95
CA ALA A 13 0.87 4.35 20.94
C ALA A 13 0.97 3.53 19.63
N TRP A 14 2.20 3.32 19.18
CA TRP A 14 2.53 2.47 18.05
C TRP A 14 3.40 1.33 18.54
N ASP A 15 3.00 0.10 18.22
CA ASP A 15 3.86 -1.07 18.37
C ASP A 15 4.32 -1.46 16.97
N THR A 16 5.60 -1.26 16.68
CA THR A 16 6.18 -1.57 15.38
C THR A 16 6.47 -3.06 15.20
N ALA A 17 6.58 -3.82 16.28
CA ALA A 17 6.77 -5.26 16.27
C ALA A 17 5.44 -5.97 16.05
N ALA A 18 4.43 -5.66 16.88
CA ALA A 18 3.06 -6.18 16.73
C ALA A 18 2.29 -5.52 15.58
N ARG A 19 2.79 -4.39 15.08
CA ARG A 19 2.25 -3.59 13.97
C ARG A 19 0.81 -3.16 14.21
N THR A 20 0.60 -2.63 15.40
CA THR A 20 -0.67 -2.09 15.86
C THR A 20 -0.53 -0.60 16.17
N ALA A 21 -1.64 0.10 16.03
CA ALA A 21 -1.82 1.43 16.58
C ALA A 21 -2.91 1.36 17.64
N THR A 22 -2.60 1.76 18.86
CA THR A 22 -3.57 1.80 19.96
C THR A 22 -3.84 3.24 20.36
N VAL A 23 -5.11 3.63 20.32
CA VAL A 23 -5.58 4.93 20.81
C VAL A 23 -6.52 4.71 21.98
N VAL A 24 -6.36 5.52 23.01
CA VAL A 24 -7.33 5.61 24.11
C VAL A 24 -7.96 6.98 24.06
N LEU A 25 -9.28 7.01 24.03
CA LEU A 25 -10.05 8.24 23.88
C LEU A 25 -11.31 8.22 24.72
N THR A 26 -11.79 9.41 25.06
CA THR A 26 -13.06 9.64 25.76
C THR A 26 -13.81 10.70 24.99
N SER A 27 -15.15 10.58 24.91
CA SER A 27 -15.97 11.60 24.27
C SER A 27 -16.96 12.23 25.24
N ASP A 28 -17.18 13.54 25.15
CA ASP A 28 -18.19 14.21 26.00
C ASP A 28 -19.63 13.94 25.54
N ILE A 29 -19.81 13.34 24.35
CA ILE A 29 -21.12 12.94 23.81
C ILE A 29 -21.05 11.54 23.19
N THR A 30 -22.21 10.94 23.03
CA THR A 30 -22.35 9.76 22.18
C THR A 30 -22.26 10.20 20.73
N GLN A 31 -21.30 9.66 19.99
CA GLN A 31 -21.08 10.01 18.59
C GLN A 31 -20.26 8.94 17.87
N ASP A 32 -20.38 8.93 16.55
CA ASP A 32 -19.54 8.10 15.70
C ASP A 32 -18.26 8.82 15.31
N ILE A 33 -17.15 8.10 15.32
CA ILE A 33 -15.89 8.53 14.70
C ILE A 33 -15.56 7.60 13.54
N THR A 34 -14.94 8.14 12.49
CA THR A 34 -14.38 7.31 11.41
C THR A 34 -12.88 7.19 11.60
N LEU A 35 -12.42 5.98 11.86
CA LEU A 35 -11.00 5.62 11.83
C LEU A 35 -10.59 5.41 10.37
N VAL A 36 -9.49 6.02 9.96
CA VAL A 36 -8.94 5.88 8.62
C VAL A 36 -7.47 5.51 8.73
N SER A 37 -7.10 4.33 8.21
CA SER A 37 -5.69 3.96 8.03
C SER A 37 -5.39 3.91 6.55
N ARG A 38 -4.64 4.91 6.06
CA ARG A 38 -4.16 4.92 4.66
C ARG A 38 -3.24 3.73 4.36
N ARG A 39 -2.63 3.16 5.42
CA ARG A 39 -1.78 1.96 5.37
C ARG A 39 -2.59 0.66 5.34
N GLY A 40 -3.92 0.73 5.33
CA GLY A 40 -4.84 -0.40 5.47
C GLY A 40 -5.08 -0.79 6.93
N MET A 41 -6.24 -1.40 7.19
CA MET A 41 -6.60 -2.00 8.48
C MET A 41 -6.90 -3.48 8.29
N THR A 42 -6.23 -4.33 9.06
CA THR A 42 -6.50 -5.77 9.12
C THR A 42 -7.49 -6.11 10.23
N SER A 43 -7.50 -5.34 11.31
CA SER A 43 -8.44 -5.50 12.42
C SER A 43 -8.72 -4.17 13.12
N VAL A 44 -9.87 -4.10 13.80
CA VAL A 44 -10.19 -3.07 14.80
C VAL A 44 -10.72 -3.80 16.02
N THR A 45 -9.99 -3.72 17.12
CA THR A 45 -10.33 -4.36 18.40
C THR A 45 -10.68 -3.28 19.42
N THR A 46 -11.91 -3.32 19.92
CA THR A 46 -12.44 -2.39 20.92
C THR A 46 -13.68 -3.02 21.55
N SER A 47 -14.09 -2.52 22.72
CA SER A 47 -15.39 -2.85 23.33
C SER A 47 -16.55 -2.05 22.73
N ALA A 48 -16.27 -0.98 21.98
CA ALA A 48 -17.27 -0.19 21.29
C ALA A 48 -17.80 -0.90 20.03
N THR A 49 -19.01 -0.52 19.59
CA THR A 49 -19.57 -1.02 18.33
C THR A 49 -18.75 -0.52 17.14
N VAL A 50 -18.40 -1.43 16.21
CA VAL A 50 -17.66 -1.12 14.97
C VAL A 50 -18.48 -1.52 13.76
N THR A 51 -18.58 -0.63 12.78
CA THR A 51 -19.28 -0.88 11.50
C THR A 51 -18.41 -0.52 10.29
N SER A 52 -18.82 -0.98 9.11
CA SER A 52 -18.18 -0.63 7.84
C SER A 52 -18.32 0.85 7.53
N SER A 53 -17.27 1.46 6.95
CA SER A 53 -17.32 2.83 6.45
C SER A 53 -17.63 2.87 4.95
N SER A 54 -18.39 3.87 4.51
CA SER A 54 -18.60 4.16 3.08
C SER A 54 -17.31 4.55 2.34
N LEU A 55 -16.23 4.87 3.07
CA LEU A 55 -14.91 5.12 2.50
C LEU A 55 -14.21 3.82 2.06
N GLY A 56 -14.74 2.64 2.39
CA GLY A 56 -14.20 1.34 1.98
C GLY A 56 -13.29 0.67 3.03
N SER A 57 -12.58 -0.39 2.63
CA SER A 57 -11.90 -1.33 3.54
C SER A 57 -10.81 -0.71 4.43
N HIS A 58 -10.28 0.45 4.06
CA HIS A 58 -9.28 1.20 4.82
C HIS A 58 -9.84 2.11 5.92
N ALA A 59 -11.17 2.11 6.12
CA ALA A 59 -11.86 2.91 7.13
C ALA A 59 -12.89 2.08 7.93
N ARG A 60 -13.13 2.45 9.19
CA ARG A 60 -14.13 1.84 10.08
C ARG A 60 -14.81 2.92 10.91
N VAL A 61 -16.11 2.77 11.11
CA VAL A 61 -16.86 3.65 12.01
C VAL A 61 -16.89 3.00 13.38
N VAL A 62 -16.59 3.78 14.43
CA VAL A 62 -16.64 3.35 15.83
C VAL A 62 -17.58 4.26 16.58
N SER A 63 -18.59 3.67 17.22
CA SER A 63 -19.57 4.40 18.01
C SER A 63 -19.08 4.59 19.44
N LEU A 64 -18.80 5.83 19.81
CA LEU A 64 -18.37 6.20 21.16
C LEU A 64 -19.58 6.51 22.02
N THR A 65 -19.52 6.13 23.30
CA THR A 65 -20.51 6.51 24.31
C THR A 65 -19.96 7.67 25.15
N ALA A 66 -20.82 8.66 25.43
CA ALA A 66 -20.47 9.80 26.28
C ALA A 66 -19.82 9.37 27.61
N GLY A 67 -18.74 10.03 28.01
CA GLY A 67 -18.02 9.79 29.26
C GLY A 67 -17.26 8.46 29.35
N THR A 68 -17.37 7.59 28.34
CA THR A 68 -16.78 6.25 28.38
C THR A 68 -15.36 6.27 27.80
N ARG A 69 -14.39 5.81 28.59
CA ARG A 69 -13.02 5.57 28.13
C ARG A 69 -13.01 4.38 27.17
N THR A 70 -12.68 4.64 25.91
CA THR A 70 -12.65 3.62 24.85
C THR A 70 -11.21 3.39 24.40
N THR A 71 -10.77 2.12 24.45
CA THR A 71 -9.48 1.70 23.89
C THR A 71 -9.72 1.05 22.54
N ILE A 72 -9.05 1.55 21.51
CA ILE A 72 -9.16 1.04 20.14
C ILE A 72 -7.77 0.63 19.69
N THR A 73 -7.62 -0.64 19.33
CA THR A 73 -6.40 -1.16 18.69
C THR A 73 -6.69 -1.48 17.23
N ILE A 74 -5.92 -0.88 16.34
CA ILE A 74 -6.00 -1.11 14.89
C ILE A 74 -4.85 -2.03 14.50
N GLY A 75 -5.16 -3.18 13.90
CA GLY A 75 -4.18 -3.98 13.18
C GLY A 75 -3.86 -3.33 11.85
N LEU A 76 -2.58 -3.13 11.56
CA LEU A 76 -2.14 -2.51 10.31
C LEU A 76 -1.92 -3.58 9.24
N LEU A 77 -2.07 -3.20 7.97
CA LEU A 77 -1.72 -4.08 6.85
C LEU A 77 -0.23 -4.37 6.89
N THR A 78 0.11 -5.58 7.30
CA THR A 78 1.48 -6.04 7.40
C THR A 78 1.59 -7.46 6.92
N GLY A 79 2.83 -7.85 6.60
CA GLY A 79 3.11 -9.12 5.97
C GLY A 79 3.69 -8.90 4.60
N THR A 80 3.66 -9.97 3.85
CA THR A 80 4.20 -10.01 2.50
C THR A 80 3.03 -10.14 1.54
N PHE A 81 3.17 -9.56 0.37
CA PHE A 81 2.15 -9.57 -0.66
C PHE A 81 2.76 -10.02 -1.97
N ARG A 82 1.93 -10.58 -2.83
CA ARG A 82 2.19 -10.61 -4.26
C ARG A 82 1.29 -9.58 -4.94
N LEU A 83 1.80 -8.93 -5.98
CA LEU A 83 1.03 -8.01 -6.80
C LEU A 83 0.69 -8.72 -8.10
N VAL A 84 -0.59 -9.05 -8.28
CA VAL A 84 -1.09 -9.79 -9.45
C VAL A 84 -1.55 -8.79 -10.50
N ASN A 85 -0.99 -8.85 -11.71
CA ASN A 85 -1.45 -8.02 -12.81
C ASN A 85 -2.83 -8.52 -13.29
N ARG A 86 -3.80 -7.63 -13.42
CA ARG A 86 -5.17 -8.00 -13.80
C ARG A 86 -5.24 -8.63 -15.19
N ARG A 87 -4.41 -8.17 -16.13
CA ARG A 87 -4.48 -8.62 -17.53
C ARG A 87 -3.90 -10.02 -17.70
N SER A 88 -2.73 -10.29 -17.12
CA SER A 88 -2.01 -11.56 -17.32
C SER A 88 -2.33 -12.61 -16.26
N GLY A 89 -2.74 -12.21 -15.04
CA GLY A 89 -2.81 -13.10 -13.88
C GLY A 89 -1.44 -13.48 -13.29
N THR A 90 -0.34 -13.02 -13.89
CA THR A 90 1.02 -13.19 -13.39
C THR A 90 1.40 -12.07 -12.41
N VAL A 91 2.50 -12.24 -11.69
CA VAL A 91 2.88 -11.35 -10.59
C VAL A 91 4.07 -10.47 -10.91
N MET A 92 4.19 -9.36 -10.20
CA MET A 92 5.39 -8.53 -10.20
C MET A 92 6.59 -9.32 -9.64
N ASP A 93 7.66 -9.37 -10.41
CA ASP A 93 8.87 -10.17 -10.17
C ASP A 93 10.12 -9.31 -10.44
N ILE A 94 11.17 -9.46 -9.63
CA ILE A 94 12.50 -9.00 -9.97
C ILE A 94 13.25 -10.06 -10.77
N LYS A 95 13.57 -9.74 -12.03
CA LYS A 95 14.14 -10.67 -13.01
C LYS A 95 15.32 -11.47 -12.45
N ASP A 96 15.27 -12.78 -12.72
CA ASP A 96 16.26 -13.77 -12.28
C ASP A 96 16.46 -13.83 -10.76
N GLY A 97 15.56 -13.20 -9.99
CA GLY A 97 15.69 -12.98 -8.56
C GLY A 97 16.99 -12.27 -8.16
N SER A 98 17.48 -11.35 -8.99
CA SER A 98 18.69 -10.59 -8.71
C SER A 98 18.55 -9.73 -7.45
N THR A 99 19.68 -9.44 -6.80
CA THR A 99 19.79 -8.49 -5.68
C THR A 99 20.59 -7.23 -6.04
N ALA A 100 21.02 -7.12 -7.31
CA ALA A 100 21.72 -5.94 -7.80
C ALA A 100 20.79 -4.73 -7.93
N ASP A 101 21.36 -3.53 -7.78
CA ASP A 101 20.68 -2.30 -8.22
C ASP A 101 20.55 -2.35 -9.75
N GLY A 102 19.46 -1.82 -10.29
CA GLY A 102 19.20 -1.85 -11.73
C GLY A 102 18.63 -3.17 -12.24
N ALA A 103 18.35 -4.14 -11.36
CA ALA A 103 17.69 -5.37 -11.79
C ALA A 103 16.24 -5.08 -12.20
N PRO A 104 15.83 -5.44 -13.44
CA PRO A 104 14.56 -5.01 -13.98
C PRO A 104 13.38 -5.73 -13.29
N ALA A 105 12.29 -4.99 -13.13
CA ALA A 105 11.00 -5.54 -12.74
C ALA A 105 10.27 -6.07 -14.00
N ILE A 106 9.68 -7.24 -13.87
CA ILE A 106 8.95 -7.94 -14.92
C ILE A 106 7.64 -8.51 -14.35
N ILE A 107 6.78 -9.04 -15.23
CA ILE A 107 5.76 -10.00 -14.80
C ILE A 107 6.25 -11.43 -14.99
N TRP A 108 5.91 -12.30 -14.04
CA TRP A 108 6.26 -13.72 -14.10
C TRP A 108 5.23 -14.59 -13.40
N THR A 109 5.06 -15.84 -13.83
CA THR A 109 4.19 -16.83 -13.20
C THR A 109 4.53 -16.99 -11.72
N TRP A 110 3.52 -16.94 -10.86
CA TRP A 110 3.73 -17.10 -9.42
C TRP A 110 4.38 -18.46 -9.11
N ASN A 111 5.56 -18.42 -8.50
CA ASN A 111 6.37 -19.60 -8.16
C ASN A 111 6.80 -19.62 -6.69
N THR A 112 6.21 -18.76 -5.85
CA THR A 112 6.52 -18.58 -4.42
C THR A 112 7.91 -18.01 -4.11
N GLY A 113 8.71 -17.69 -5.14
CA GLY A 113 10.03 -17.10 -4.98
C GLY A 113 10.00 -15.76 -4.25
N THR A 114 10.97 -15.51 -3.39
CA THR A 114 11.04 -14.28 -2.58
C THR A 114 11.26 -13.00 -3.41
N ASN A 115 11.62 -13.13 -4.69
CA ASN A 115 11.68 -12.04 -5.67
C ASN A 115 10.31 -11.64 -6.25
N GLN A 116 9.26 -12.40 -5.95
CA GLN A 116 7.85 -12.10 -6.30
C GLN A 116 7.05 -11.61 -5.09
N GLN A 117 7.75 -11.41 -3.98
CA GLN A 117 7.19 -11.13 -2.67
C GLN A 117 7.57 -9.71 -2.29
N TRP A 118 6.59 -8.93 -1.84
CA TRP A 118 6.74 -7.50 -1.64
C TRP A 118 6.21 -7.05 -0.28
N ARG A 119 6.93 -6.14 0.35
CA ARG A 119 6.51 -5.43 1.57
C ARG A 119 6.19 -3.98 1.22
N PHE A 120 5.01 -3.53 1.64
CA PHE A 120 4.64 -2.13 1.57
C PHE A 120 5.25 -1.41 2.77
N LEU A 121 6.18 -0.49 2.52
CA LEU A 121 6.85 0.33 3.54
C LEU A 121 6.28 1.75 3.47
N PRO A 122 5.29 2.10 4.31
CA PRO A 122 4.54 3.31 4.06
C PRO A 122 5.29 4.56 4.55
N ASN A 123 5.11 5.65 3.82
CA ASN A 123 5.64 6.98 4.13
C ASN A 123 4.62 7.77 4.98
N HIS A 124 5.00 8.97 5.40
CA HIS A 124 4.15 9.83 6.25
C HIS A 124 3.08 10.58 5.44
N ASP A 125 3.31 10.78 4.14
CA ASP A 125 2.43 11.52 3.22
C ASP A 125 1.30 10.66 2.62
N GLY A 126 1.27 9.36 2.95
CA GLY A 126 0.33 8.38 2.39
C GLY A 126 0.83 7.68 1.12
N SER A 127 2.03 8.01 0.63
CA SER A 127 2.75 7.15 -0.31
C SER A 127 3.40 5.96 0.42
N PHE A 128 4.01 5.06 -0.33
CA PHE A 128 4.79 3.94 0.20
C PHE A 128 5.97 3.61 -0.70
N ARG A 129 6.96 2.93 -0.13
CA ARG A 129 8.03 2.25 -0.85
C ARG A 129 7.67 0.77 -0.97
N LEU A 130 7.91 0.15 -2.12
CA LEU A 130 7.60 -1.26 -2.35
C LEU A 130 8.89 -2.08 -2.31
N ALA A 131 9.12 -2.80 -1.22
CA ALA A 131 10.37 -3.53 -1.00
C ALA A 131 10.27 -4.99 -1.41
N CYS A 132 11.15 -5.45 -2.30
CA CYS A 132 11.30 -6.85 -2.65
C CYS A 132 11.82 -7.64 -1.44
N VAL A 133 11.19 -8.77 -1.10
CA VAL A 133 11.58 -9.57 0.08
C VAL A 133 12.95 -10.21 -0.10
N LYS A 134 13.32 -10.63 -1.32
CA LYS A 134 14.61 -11.28 -1.58
C LYS A 134 15.80 -10.33 -1.38
N SER A 135 15.71 -9.12 -1.93
CA SER A 135 16.83 -8.17 -1.96
C SER A 135 16.77 -7.12 -0.85
N GLY A 136 15.59 -6.86 -0.29
CA GLY A 136 15.34 -5.70 0.58
C GLY A 136 15.29 -4.37 -0.16
N LYS A 137 15.48 -4.37 -1.49
CA LYS A 137 15.52 -3.17 -2.34
C LYS A 137 14.14 -2.75 -2.80
N LEU A 138 14.03 -1.49 -3.23
CA LEU A 138 12.77 -0.85 -3.55
C LEU A 138 12.52 -0.85 -5.05
N LEU A 139 11.28 -1.09 -5.46
CA LEU A 139 10.83 -0.77 -6.82
C LEU A 139 11.01 0.73 -7.08
N GLU A 140 11.62 1.08 -8.21
CA GLU A 140 11.86 2.46 -8.58
C GLU A 140 11.64 2.76 -10.07
N SER A 141 11.48 4.05 -10.37
CA SER A 141 11.77 4.57 -11.70
C SER A 141 13.24 4.99 -11.75
N PRO A 142 14.09 4.34 -12.58
CA PRO A 142 15.53 4.49 -12.53
C PRO A 142 15.97 5.95 -12.68
N ASN A 143 16.88 6.39 -11.81
CA ASN A 143 17.42 7.75 -11.79
C ASN A 143 16.36 8.86 -11.72
N GLY A 144 15.14 8.54 -11.29
CA GLY A 144 14.01 9.46 -11.29
C GLY A 144 13.56 9.91 -12.68
N SER A 145 13.74 9.06 -13.69
CA SER A 145 13.25 9.30 -15.04
C SER A 145 11.75 9.61 -15.05
N THR A 146 11.34 10.58 -15.88
CA THR A 146 9.94 10.85 -16.22
C THR A 146 9.62 10.43 -17.66
N THR A 147 10.52 9.68 -18.28
CA THR A 147 10.35 9.20 -19.66
C THR A 147 9.35 8.04 -19.68
N GLN A 148 8.31 8.21 -20.48
CA GLN A 148 7.34 7.16 -20.77
C GLN A 148 8.01 5.95 -21.41
N GLY A 149 7.66 4.75 -20.94
CA GLY A 149 8.24 3.50 -21.42
C GLY A 149 9.56 3.11 -20.76
N GLN A 150 10.09 3.92 -19.85
CA GLN A 150 11.25 3.54 -19.05
C GLN A 150 10.92 2.27 -18.25
N THR A 151 11.75 1.24 -18.38
CA THR A 151 11.67 0.02 -17.56
C THR A 151 11.96 0.37 -16.10
N LEU A 152 11.10 -0.12 -15.21
CA LEU A 152 11.27 -0.04 -13.78
C LEU A 152 12.25 -1.11 -13.31
N ASP A 153 13.00 -0.81 -12.27
CA ASP A 153 13.96 -1.70 -11.65
C ASP A 153 13.83 -1.69 -10.13
N GLN A 154 14.69 -2.44 -9.45
CA GLN A 154 14.91 -2.28 -8.02
C GLN A 154 16.21 -1.53 -7.75
N SER A 155 16.24 -0.79 -6.66
CA SER A 155 17.45 -0.16 -6.15
C SER A 155 17.43 0.06 -4.64
N THR A 156 18.60 0.32 -4.09
CA THR A 156 18.81 0.71 -2.69
C THR A 156 18.01 1.97 -2.37
N ASP A 157 17.47 2.05 -1.14
CA ASP A 157 16.66 3.19 -0.71
C ASP A 157 17.47 4.50 -0.72
N THR A 158 17.06 5.44 -1.56
CA THR A 158 17.66 6.78 -1.69
C THR A 158 16.83 7.86 -1.01
N ALA A 159 15.72 7.48 -0.35
CA ALA A 159 14.69 8.39 0.14
C ALA A 159 14.14 9.34 -0.94
N GLY A 160 14.28 8.98 -2.22
CA GLY A 160 13.82 9.79 -3.34
C GLY A 160 12.38 9.48 -3.76
N ALA A 161 11.64 10.51 -4.19
CA ALA A 161 10.25 10.39 -4.65
C ALA A 161 10.06 9.44 -5.86
N HIS A 162 11.13 9.07 -6.56
CA HIS A 162 11.12 8.09 -7.65
C HIS A 162 10.98 6.64 -7.16
N GLN A 163 11.15 6.39 -5.86
CA GLN A 163 10.94 5.10 -5.19
C GLN A 163 9.64 5.07 -4.38
N TRP A 164 8.85 6.14 -4.47
CA TRP A 164 7.62 6.31 -3.71
C TRP A 164 6.42 6.14 -4.64
N TRP A 165 5.42 5.42 -4.15
CA TRP A 165 4.27 4.99 -4.92
C TRP A 165 2.98 5.31 -4.17
N LYS A 166 1.90 5.56 -4.89
CA LYS A 166 0.55 5.71 -4.36
C LYS A 166 -0.33 4.60 -4.92
N LEU A 167 -1.21 4.05 -4.09
CA LEU A 167 -2.27 3.17 -4.55
C LEU A 167 -3.47 4.02 -4.94
N VAL A 168 -3.82 4.01 -6.23
CA VAL A 168 -5.02 4.68 -6.73
C VAL A 168 -6.05 3.59 -7.07
N PRO A 169 -7.25 3.61 -6.45
CA PRO A 169 -8.31 2.65 -6.79
C PRO A 169 -8.61 2.65 -8.29
N ALA A 170 -8.82 1.46 -8.85
CA ALA A 170 -9.16 1.27 -10.26
C ALA A 170 -10.46 0.45 -10.37
N THR A 171 -10.51 -0.56 -11.24
CA THR A 171 -11.60 -1.55 -11.23
C THR A 171 -11.74 -2.19 -9.84
N SER A 172 -12.97 -2.52 -9.41
CA SER A 172 -13.24 -3.09 -8.06
C SER A 172 -12.25 -4.21 -7.69
N GLY A 173 -11.53 -4.03 -6.58
CA GLY A 173 -10.51 -4.97 -6.09
C GLY A 173 -9.10 -4.79 -6.66
N TYR A 174 -8.89 -3.82 -7.58
CA TYR A 174 -7.62 -3.52 -8.22
C TYR A 174 -7.17 -2.07 -7.99
N TYR A 175 -5.86 -1.86 -8.10
CA TYR A 175 -5.21 -0.57 -7.90
C TYR A 175 -4.22 -0.27 -9.03
N ARG A 176 -4.02 1.00 -9.32
CA ARG A 176 -2.83 1.48 -10.04
C ARG A 176 -1.76 1.87 -9.02
N LEU A 177 -0.52 1.48 -9.27
CA LEU A 177 0.65 1.94 -8.52
C LEU A 177 1.23 3.16 -9.25
N VAL A 178 1.01 4.35 -8.70
CA VAL A 178 1.40 5.62 -9.33
C VAL A 178 2.65 6.17 -8.67
N ASN A 179 3.72 6.39 -9.43
CA ASN A 179 4.97 6.96 -8.95
C ASN A 179 4.77 8.41 -8.49
N VAL A 180 5.32 8.78 -7.33
CA VAL A 180 5.15 10.13 -6.77
C VAL A 180 5.92 11.18 -7.58
N LYS A 181 7.08 10.85 -8.16
CA LYS A 181 7.86 11.79 -8.96
C LYS A 181 7.28 11.99 -10.36
N SER A 182 7.00 10.92 -11.09
CA SER A 182 6.58 11.00 -12.51
C SER A 182 5.08 11.07 -12.73
N GLY A 183 4.26 10.66 -11.74
CA GLY A 183 2.82 10.53 -11.91
C GLY A 183 2.38 9.37 -12.82
N MET A 184 3.33 8.51 -13.24
CA MET A 184 3.08 7.39 -14.13
C MET A 184 2.80 6.09 -13.36
N CYS A 185 2.09 5.17 -13.99
CA CYS A 185 1.73 3.87 -13.44
C CYS A 185 2.81 2.82 -13.68
N VAL A 186 2.90 1.83 -12.79
CA VAL A 186 3.47 0.52 -13.12
C VAL A 186 2.59 -0.16 -14.18
N ASP A 187 3.16 -0.41 -15.35
CA ASP A 187 2.48 -0.92 -16.55
C ASP A 187 3.20 -2.16 -17.08
N ALA A 188 2.47 -3.26 -17.30
CA ALA A 188 2.99 -4.39 -18.06
C ALA A 188 3.02 -4.04 -19.55
N GLN A 189 4.25 -3.90 -20.09
CA GLN A 189 4.51 -3.28 -21.39
C GLN A 189 3.58 -3.80 -22.49
N ASN A 190 2.95 -2.86 -23.20
CA ASN A 190 2.02 -3.11 -24.32
C ASN A 190 0.83 -4.03 -23.97
N GLY A 191 0.59 -4.29 -22.68
CA GLY A 191 -0.36 -5.30 -22.24
C GLY A 191 0.01 -6.73 -22.65
N TYR A 192 1.30 -7.02 -22.84
CA TYR A 192 1.75 -8.40 -23.02
C TYR A 192 1.57 -9.21 -21.74
N THR A 193 1.34 -10.51 -21.91
CA THR A 193 1.04 -11.44 -20.81
C THR A 193 2.09 -12.53 -20.64
N ALA A 194 3.12 -12.55 -21.50
CA ALA A 194 4.19 -13.53 -21.43
C ALA A 194 5.10 -13.26 -20.22
N ASP A 195 5.57 -14.34 -19.60
CA ASP A 195 6.61 -14.27 -18.57
C ASP A 195 7.85 -13.54 -19.12
N GLY A 196 8.40 -12.63 -18.30
CA GLY A 196 9.50 -11.78 -18.72
C GLY A 196 9.09 -10.46 -19.36
N THR A 197 7.78 -10.22 -19.56
CA THR A 197 7.32 -8.90 -20.04
C THR A 197 7.78 -7.82 -19.07
N PRO A 198 8.49 -6.77 -19.55
CA PRO A 198 8.97 -5.69 -18.70
C PRO A 198 7.83 -4.91 -18.03
N LEU A 199 8.09 -4.48 -16.80
CA LEU A 199 7.31 -3.44 -16.16
C LEU A 199 7.91 -2.08 -16.47
N ILE A 200 7.12 -1.20 -17.06
CA ILE A 200 7.51 0.14 -17.46
C ILE A 200 6.71 1.18 -16.68
N GLN A 201 7.19 2.42 -16.65
CA GLN A 201 6.33 3.55 -16.31
C GLN A 201 5.55 4.02 -17.53
N TRP A 202 4.24 4.20 -17.37
CA TRP A 202 3.38 4.70 -18.44
C TRP A 202 2.29 5.65 -17.91
N PRO A 203 1.88 6.67 -18.68
CA PRO A 203 0.76 7.53 -18.30
C PRO A 203 -0.49 6.72 -17.90
N PRO A 204 -1.20 7.11 -16.82
CA PRO A 204 -2.40 6.40 -16.39
C PRO A 204 -3.44 6.31 -17.50
N ASN A 205 -3.98 5.12 -17.72
CA ASN A 205 -5.07 4.87 -18.66
C ASN A 205 -6.02 3.78 -18.13
N THR A 206 -7.02 3.38 -18.93
CA THR A 206 -8.05 2.39 -18.57
C THR A 206 -7.64 0.93 -18.84
N GLY A 207 -6.41 0.69 -19.30
CA GLY A 207 -5.87 -0.63 -19.60
C GLY A 207 -5.67 -1.49 -18.35
N SER A 208 -6.11 -2.75 -18.41
CA SER A 208 -5.96 -3.72 -17.31
C SER A 208 -4.51 -4.11 -17.02
N ASN A 209 -3.57 -3.80 -17.92
CA ASN A 209 -2.13 -3.99 -17.73
C ASN A 209 -1.51 -3.00 -16.72
N GLN A 210 -2.24 -1.96 -16.32
CA GLN A 210 -1.86 -1.04 -15.24
C GLN A 210 -2.55 -1.34 -13.91
N GLU A 211 -3.41 -2.36 -13.86
CA GLU A 211 -4.23 -2.70 -12.71
C GLU A 211 -3.66 -3.91 -11.97
N TRP A 212 -3.50 -3.76 -10.65
CA TRP A 212 -2.83 -4.70 -9.78
C TRP A 212 -3.72 -5.09 -8.62
N GLN A 213 -3.92 -6.39 -8.41
CA GLN A 213 -4.50 -6.92 -7.19
C GLN A 213 -3.40 -7.14 -6.17
N ILE A 214 -3.63 -6.70 -4.93
CA ILE A 214 -2.70 -6.87 -3.82
C ILE A 214 -3.18 -8.07 -3.01
N VAL A 215 -2.44 -9.17 -3.07
CA VAL A 215 -2.84 -10.45 -2.44
C VAL A 215 -1.86 -10.77 -1.31
N PRO A 216 -2.34 -10.90 -0.05
CA PRO A 216 -1.52 -11.38 1.06
C PRO A 216 -0.99 -12.79 0.80
N ILE A 217 0.21 -13.10 1.29
CA ILE A 217 0.80 -14.45 1.23
C ILE A 217 1.26 -14.94 2.60
#